data_AF-A0A5M9JU54-F1
#
_entry.id   AF-A0A5M9JU54-F1
#
_cell.length_a   1.000
_cell.length_b   1.000
_cell.length_c   1.000
_cell.angle_alpha   90.00
_cell.angle_beta   90.00
_cell.angle_gamma   90.00
#
_symmetry.space_group_name_H-M   'P 1'
#
loop_
_entity.id
_entity.type
_entity.pdbx_description
1 polymer ?
#
loop_
_entity_poly.entity_id
_entity_poly.type
_entity_poly.pdbx_seq_one_letter_code
_entity_poly.pdbx_strand_id
1 'polypeptide(L)'
;MSSQLNRYWIPNFDINKRVITKEIQYYLGPESTLRPYTRDGEDGYLISTPGECLTDEQIDDICNKSKELWEKQAAARVKKESDKQLKRPLHQPVVISRGTKSRSSRSHRPDHKTY
;
A
#
# COMPACT_ATOMS: atom_id res chain seq x y z
N MET A 1 -29.55 -31.43 -10.56
CA MET A 1 -29.56 -30.05 -11.07
C MET A 1 -28.15 -29.51 -10.91
N SER A 2 -27.41 -29.33 -12.01
CA SER A 2 -26.11 -28.66 -11.95
C SER A 2 -26.38 -27.20 -11.64
N SER A 3 -26.25 -26.79 -10.38
CA SER A 3 -26.35 -25.38 -9.99
C SER A 3 -25.28 -24.61 -10.76
N GLN A 4 -25.68 -23.92 -11.83
CA GLN A 4 -24.76 -23.09 -12.62
C GLN A 4 -24.32 -21.95 -11.72
N LEU A 5 -23.04 -21.99 -11.33
CA LEU A 5 -22.42 -20.92 -10.58
C LEU A 5 -22.16 -19.77 -11.54
N ASN A 6 -22.80 -18.62 -11.30
CA ASN A 6 -22.46 -17.38 -11.97
C ASN A 6 -21.06 -16.96 -11.54
N ARG A 7 -20.20 -16.67 -12.52
CA ARG A 7 -18.82 -16.27 -12.30
C ARG A 7 -18.54 -14.99 -13.06
N TYR A 8 -18.13 -13.96 -12.34
CA TYR A 8 -17.85 -12.66 -12.92
C TYR A 8 -16.73 -11.98 -12.15
N TRP A 9 -16.04 -11.08 -12.84
CA TRP A 9 -14.89 -10.36 -12.31
C TRP A 9 -15.26 -8.90 -12.10
N ILE A 10 -14.79 -8.34 -10.98
CA ILE A 10 -14.86 -6.91 -10.71
C ILE A 10 -13.46 -6.35 -10.44
N PRO A 11 -13.15 -5.13 -10.87
CA PRO A 11 -11.85 -4.51 -10.61
C PRO A 11 -11.67 -4.16 -9.12
N ASN A 12 -10.43 -4.03 -8.66
CA ASN A 12 -10.09 -3.76 -7.25
C ASN A 12 -10.11 -2.25 -6.88
N PHE A 13 -10.61 -1.35 -7.73
CA PHE A 13 -10.54 0.10 -7.47
C PHE A 13 -11.26 0.46 -6.16
N ASP A 14 -10.49 0.96 -5.19
CA ASP A 14 -10.95 1.39 -3.86
C ASP A 14 -11.66 0.33 -3.01
N ILE A 15 -11.52 -0.96 -3.34
CA ILE A 15 -12.15 -2.05 -2.58
C ILE A 15 -11.18 -2.63 -1.55
N ASN A 16 -11.60 -2.62 -0.28
CA ASN A 16 -10.88 -3.27 0.79
C ASN A 16 -11.25 -4.76 0.85
N LYS A 17 -10.24 -5.65 0.81
CA LYS A 17 -10.42 -7.10 0.88
C LYS A 17 -11.34 -7.57 2.03
N ARG A 18 -11.25 -6.94 3.21
CA ARG A 18 -12.06 -7.33 4.37
C ARG A 18 -13.53 -6.96 4.19
N VAL A 19 -13.81 -5.83 3.53
CA VAL A 19 -15.17 -5.36 3.25
C VAL A 19 -15.81 -6.29 2.24
N ILE A 20 -15.21 -6.43 1.07
CA ILE A 20 -15.79 -7.22 -0.02
C ILE A 20 -16.02 -8.69 0.37
N THR A 21 -15.12 -9.29 1.16
CA THR A 21 -15.30 -10.66 1.66
C THR A 21 -16.57 -10.78 2.51
N LYS A 22 -16.85 -9.79 3.35
CA LYS A 22 -18.03 -9.77 4.22
C LYS A 22 -19.30 -9.43 3.44
N GLU A 23 -19.23 -8.42 2.59
CA GLU A 23 -20.38 -7.92 1.83
C GLU A 23 -20.87 -8.95 0.80
N ILE A 24 -19.97 -9.70 0.15
CA ILE A 24 -20.38 -10.79 -0.76
C ILE A 24 -21.19 -11.85 -0.04
N GLN A 25 -20.76 -12.27 1.15
CA GLN A 25 -21.52 -13.24 1.93
C GLN A 25 -22.87 -12.68 2.40
N TYR A 26 -22.94 -11.37 2.63
CA TYR A 26 -24.17 -10.69 3.02
C TYR A 26 -25.18 -10.58 1.87
N TYR A 27 -24.75 -10.11 0.69
CA TYR A 27 -25.64 -9.92 -0.47
C TYR A 27 -25.93 -11.23 -1.21
N LEU A 28 -24.93 -12.09 -1.40
CA LEU A 28 -25.03 -13.29 -2.24
C LEU A 28 -25.09 -14.60 -1.44
N GLY A 29 -25.05 -14.52 -0.10
CA GLY A 29 -25.11 -15.68 0.79
C GLY A 29 -23.76 -16.38 1.01
N PRO A 30 -23.71 -17.33 1.96
CA PRO A 30 -22.48 -17.97 2.43
C PRO A 30 -21.82 -18.91 1.40
N GLU A 31 -22.60 -19.42 0.44
CA GLU A 31 -22.11 -20.26 -0.65
C GLU A 31 -21.31 -19.48 -1.71
N SER A 32 -21.37 -18.14 -1.65
CA SER A 32 -20.65 -17.28 -2.58
C SER A 32 -19.17 -17.17 -2.21
N THR A 33 -18.32 -17.34 -3.21
CA THR A 33 -16.86 -17.30 -3.04
C THR A 33 -16.27 -16.08 -3.72
N LEU A 34 -15.25 -15.49 -3.08
CA LEU A 34 -14.44 -14.41 -3.62
C LEU A 34 -12.98 -14.84 -3.66
N ARG A 35 -12.32 -14.61 -4.79
CA ARG A 35 -10.89 -14.88 -4.95
C ARG A 35 -10.20 -13.71 -5.65
N PRO A 36 -9.01 -13.29 -5.21
CA PRO A 36 -8.18 -12.36 -5.99
C PRO A 36 -7.93 -12.94 -7.38
N TYR A 37 -8.07 -12.11 -8.40
CA TYR A 37 -7.87 -12.51 -9.79
C TYR A 37 -7.43 -11.32 -10.63
N THR A 38 -6.36 -11.51 -11.40
CA THR A 38 -5.84 -10.50 -12.34
C THR A 38 -6.39 -10.80 -13.72
N ARG A 39 -7.10 -9.84 -14.31
CA ARG A 39 -7.67 -9.94 -15.66
C ARG A 39 -7.04 -8.86 -16.54
N ASP A 40 -6.42 -9.27 -17.64
CA ASP A 40 -5.82 -8.35 -18.62
C ASP A 40 -4.79 -7.36 -18.02
N GLY A 41 -4.11 -7.77 -16.94
CA GLY A 41 -3.14 -6.94 -16.22
C GLY A 41 -3.74 -6.06 -15.12
N GLU A 42 -5.06 -6.09 -14.94
CA GLU A 42 -5.75 -5.37 -13.86
C GLU A 42 -6.08 -6.30 -12.70
N ASP A 43 -5.71 -5.88 -11.50
CA ASP A 43 -6.05 -6.60 -10.28
C ASP A 43 -7.52 -6.41 -9.91
N GLY A 44 -8.16 -7.50 -9.52
CA GLY A 44 -9.56 -7.52 -9.15
C GLY A 44 -9.95 -8.75 -8.35
N TYR A 45 -11.25 -9.01 -8.31
CA TYR A 45 -11.83 -10.14 -7.63
C TYR A 45 -12.73 -10.92 -8.57
N LEU A 46 -12.51 -12.23 -8.62
CA LEU A 46 -13.41 -13.17 -9.26
C LEU A 46 -14.41 -13.66 -8.22
N ILE A 47 -15.68 -13.40 -8.48
CA ILE A 47 -16.81 -13.80 -7.64
C ILE A 47 -17.46 -15.04 -8.27
N SER A 48 -17.82 -16.03 -7.45
CA SER A 48 -18.62 -17.17 -7.88
C SER A 48 -19.80 -17.36 -6.94
N THR A 49 -21.02 -17.29 -7.46
CA THR A 49 -22.29 -17.35 -6.70
C THR A 49 -23.27 -18.33 -7.36
N PRO A 50 -24.04 -19.13 -6.59
CA PRO A 50 -25.09 -19.99 -7.12
C PRO A 50 -26.38 -19.24 -7.52
N GLY A 51 -26.45 -17.92 -7.27
CA GLY A 51 -27.62 -17.09 -7.52
C GLY A 51 -27.30 -15.84 -8.35
N GLU A 52 -28.00 -14.75 -8.07
CA GLU A 52 -27.85 -13.48 -8.78
C GLU A 52 -26.43 -12.90 -8.63
N CYS A 53 -26.04 -12.07 -9.59
CA CYS A 53 -24.82 -11.26 -9.51
C CYS A 53 -25.07 -10.01 -8.65
N LEU A 54 -24.00 -9.42 -8.13
CA LEU A 54 -24.10 -8.10 -7.49
C LEU A 54 -24.65 -7.06 -8.47
N THR A 55 -25.52 -6.19 -7.98
CA THR A 55 -25.96 -5.00 -8.71
C THR A 55 -24.91 -3.90 -8.62
N ASP A 56 -24.96 -2.94 -9.54
CA ASP A 56 -24.05 -1.78 -9.52
C ASP A 56 -24.15 -1.01 -8.20
N GLU A 57 -25.37 -0.81 -7.68
CA GLU A 57 -25.60 -0.18 -6.37
C GLU A 57 -24.93 -0.92 -5.21
N GLN A 58 -24.92 -2.26 -5.24
CA GLN A 58 -24.24 -3.07 -4.23
C GLN A 58 -22.71 -2.97 -4.35
N ILE A 59 -22.20 -2.85 -5.57
CA ILE A 59 -20.76 -2.61 -5.80
C ILE A 59 -20.39 -1.22 -5.26
N ASP A 60 -21.20 -0.20 -5.51
CA ASP A 60 -21.00 1.15 -4.98
C ASP A 60 -21.02 1.17 -3.45
N ASP A 61 -21.95 0.44 -2.81
CA ASP A 61 -21.99 0.26 -1.36
C ASP A 61 -20.69 -0.34 -0.81
N ILE A 62 -20.14 -1.35 -1.49
CA ILE A 62 -18.87 -1.99 -1.11
C ILE A 62 -17.70 -1.00 -1.21
N CYS A 63 -17.67 -0.19 -2.26
CA CYS A 63 -16.67 0.87 -2.44
C CYS A 63 -16.76 1.92 -1.32
N ASN A 64 -17.97 2.40 -1.03
CA ASN A 64 -18.22 3.39 0.02
C ASN A 64 -17.80 2.87 1.40
N LYS A 65 -18.16 1.63 1.76
CA LYS A 65 -17.75 0.99 3.02
C LYS A 65 -16.23 0.80 3.11
N SER A 66 -15.59 0.47 1.99
CA SER A 66 -14.13 0.33 1.90
C SER A 66 -13.41 1.65 2.15
N LYS A 67 -13.94 2.74 1.56
CA LYS A 67 -13.46 4.11 1.78
C LYS A 67 -13.64 4.55 3.23
N GLU A 68 -14.81 4.34 3.82
CA GLU A 68 -15.06 4.69 5.24
C GLU A 68 -14.08 3.98 6.18
N LEU A 69 -13.79 2.70 5.94
CA LEU A 69 -12.79 1.96 6.73
C LEU A 69 -11.39 2.57 6.59
N TRP A 70 -11.00 2.98 5.38
CA TRP A 70 -9.72 3.63 5.15
C TRP A 70 -9.64 4.98 5.88
N GLU A 71 -10.67 5.82 5.76
CA GLU A 71 -10.77 7.12 6.42
C GLU A 71 -10.74 6.99 7.94
N LYS A 72 -11.48 6.03 8.50
CA LYS A 72 -11.48 5.74 9.94
C LYS A 72 -10.11 5.29 10.42
N GLN A 73 -9.41 4.46 9.64
CA GLN A 73 -8.05 4.03 9.97
C GLN A 73 -7.05 5.18 9.86
N ALA A 74 -7.19 6.06 8.86
CA ALA A 74 -6.36 7.25 8.69
C ALA A 74 -6.56 8.23 9.87
N ALA A 75 -7.80 8.53 10.24
CA ALA A 75 -8.13 9.38 11.39
C ALA A 75 -7.59 8.81 12.71
N ALA A 76 -7.68 7.49 12.90
CA ALA A 76 -7.10 6.83 14.08
C ALA A 76 -5.58 6.93 14.14
N ARG A 77 -4.88 6.95 13.00
CA ARG A 77 -3.42 7.16 12.95
C ARG A 77 -3.06 8.59 13.36
N VAL A 78 -3.77 9.59 12.85
CA VAL A 78 -3.57 11.01 13.22
C VAL A 78 -3.74 11.22 14.73
N LYS A 79 -4.80 10.65 15.32
CA LYS A 79 -5.05 10.74 16.77
C LYS A 79 -3.99 10.02 17.62
N LYS A 80 -3.36 8.97 17.08
CA LYS A 80 -2.29 8.22 17.75
C LYS A 80 -0.92 8.91 17.60
N GLU A 81 -0.74 9.73 16.58
CA GLU A 81 0.48 10.50 16.35
C GLU A 81 0.59 11.69 17.32
N SER A 82 -0.54 12.35 17.65
CA SER A 82 -0.58 13.40 18.67
C SER A 82 -0.30 12.91 20.10
N ASP A 83 -0.55 11.63 20.38
CA ASP A 83 -0.32 11.00 21.70
C ASP A 83 1.09 10.40 21.83
N LYS A 84 1.79 10.20 20.70
CA LYS A 84 3.17 9.73 20.69
C LYS A 84 4.13 10.92 20.75
N GLN A 85 4.31 11.48 21.94
CA GLN A 85 5.63 12.05 22.26
C GLN A 85 6.68 10.98 21.94
N LEU A 86 7.62 11.34 21.06
CA LEU A 86 8.69 10.45 20.60
C LEU A 86 9.45 9.91 21.82
N LYS A 87 9.30 8.61 22.13
CA LYS A 87 9.97 7.94 23.28
C LYS A 87 11.49 7.82 23.16
N ARG A 88 12.11 8.36 22.10
CA ARG A 88 13.54 8.23 21.82
C ARG A 88 14.05 9.49 21.12
N PRO A 89 15.20 10.04 21.54
CA PRO A 89 15.78 11.21 20.90
C PRO A 89 16.09 10.87 19.43
N LEU A 90 15.61 11.72 18.52
CA LEU A 90 15.91 11.64 17.09
C LEU A 90 17.43 11.51 16.89
N HIS A 91 17.88 10.54 16.11
CA HIS A 91 19.27 10.50 15.66
C HIS A 91 19.52 11.73 14.79
N GLN A 92 20.55 12.50 15.13
CA GLN A 92 20.94 13.67 14.36
C GLN A 92 21.37 13.25 12.93
N PRO A 93 21.05 14.05 11.91
CA PRO A 93 21.46 13.76 10.55
C PRO A 93 23.00 13.70 10.47
N VAL A 94 23.53 12.58 9.98
CA VAL A 94 24.96 12.41 9.75
C VAL A 94 25.31 13.16 8.46
N VAL A 95 26.14 14.19 8.58
CA VAL A 95 26.70 14.90 7.43
C VAL A 95 27.75 14.00 6.78
N ILE A 96 27.50 13.53 5.55
CA ILE A 96 28.50 12.81 4.78
C ILE A 96 29.41 13.83 4.09
N SER A 97 30.59 14.08 4.68
CA SER A 97 31.62 14.90 4.07
C SER A 97 32.11 14.25 2.78
N ARG A 98 31.92 14.92 1.63
CA ARG A 98 32.58 14.55 0.37
C ARG A 98 34.09 14.79 0.53
N GLY A 99 34.87 13.71 0.51
CA GLY A 99 36.31 13.72 0.78
C GLY A 99 37.09 14.78 0.00
N THR A 100 37.90 15.55 0.73
CA THR A 100 38.87 16.49 0.16
C THR A 100 40.05 15.70 -0.40
N LYS A 101 40.29 15.83 -1.71
CA LYS A 101 41.54 15.37 -2.35
C LYS A 101 42.72 16.12 -1.72
N SER A 102 43.57 15.41 -0.99
CA SER A 102 44.84 15.93 -0.50
C SER A 102 45.74 16.31 -1.69
N ARG A 103 46.00 17.61 -1.87
CA ARG A 103 47.08 18.07 -2.74
C ARG A 103 48.35 18.03 -1.91
N SER A 104 49.19 17.03 -2.19
CA SER A 104 50.50 16.84 -1.59
C SER A 104 51.35 18.10 -1.66
N SER A 105 51.79 18.59 -0.51
CA SER A 105 52.82 19.62 -0.36
C SER A 105 54.18 19.07 -0.82
N ARG A 106 54.58 19.37 -2.07
CA ARG A 106 55.97 19.22 -2.50
C ARG A 106 56.73 20.50 -2.17
N SER A 107 57.37 20.49 -0.99
CA SER A 107 58.40 21.44 -0.60
C SER A 107 59.64 21.19 -1.46
N HIS A 108 60.01 22.15 -2.32
CA HIS A 108 61.26 22.15 -3.07
C HIS A 108 62.16 23.25 -2.48
N ARG A 109 63.20 22.84 -1.74
CA ARG A 109 64.30 23.70 -1.35
C ARG A 109 65.34 23.74 -2.48
N PRO A 110 65.92 24.88 -2.86
CA PRO A 110 67.11 24.89 -3.70
C PRO A 110 68.36 24.78 -2.82
N ASP A 111 69.22 23.84 -3.20
CA ASP A 111 70.53 23.57 -2.61
C ASP A 111 71.59 24.56 -3.15
N HIS A 112 72.43 25.04 -2.24
CA HIS A 112 73.44 26.08 -2.42
C HIS A 112 74.71 25.50 -3.05
N LYS A 113 75.11 25.98 -4.24
CA LYS A 113 76.36 25.54 -4.90
C LYS A 113 77.39 26.67 -4.95
N THR A 114 78.52 26.35 -4.33
CA THR A 114 79.79 27.06 -4.15
C THR A 114 80.45 27.49 -5.47
N TYR A 115 81.10 28.65 -5.47
CA TYR A 115 82.39 28.92 -6.13
C TYR A 115 83.18 29.93 -5.31
#